data_AF-A0A7X6DC21-F1
#
_entry.id   AF-A0A7X6DC21-F1
#
_cell.length_a   1.000
_cell.length_b   1.000
_cell.length_c   1.000
_cell.angle_alpha   90.00
_cell.angle_beta   90.00
_cell.angle_gamma   90.00
#
_symmetry.space_group_name_H-M   'P 1'
#
loop_
_entity.id
_entity.type
_entity.pdbx_description
1 polymer ?
#
loop_
_entity_poly.entity_id
_entity_poly.type
_entity_poly.pdbx_seq_one_letter_code
_entity_poly.pdbx_strand_id
1 'polypeptide(L)'
;MNTSPVSVNRNLVVLARVLDRLERSAQPVDPEQFRSLVGRLAAELEATPRDAGLDSVLETFPAAAELYENLHYAHAGLCRSALEPALAAELAARAAIESARRTA
;
A
#
# COMPACT_ATOMS: atom_id res chain seq x y z
N MET A 1 23.17 3.93 19.81
CA MET A 1 22.46 3.56 18.56
C MET A 1 22.33 2.06 18.55
N ASN A 2 21.18 1.53 18.96
CA ASN A 2 20.94 0.08 18.93
C ASN A 2 20.65 -0.31 17.48
N THR A 3 21.65 -0.86 16.79
CA THR A 3 21.49 -1.48 15.49
C THR A 3 20.88 -2.87 15.70
N SER A 4 19.56 -2.93 15.91
CA SER A 4 18.85 -4.20 15.77
C SER A 4 19.11 -4.72 14.34
N PRO A 5 19.47 -6.00 14.17
CA PRO A 5 19.75 -6.54 12.85
C PRO A 5 18.49 -6.44 12.00
N VAL A 6 18.60 -5.78 10.85
CA VAL A 6 17.55 -5.74 9.83
C VAL A 6 17.30 -7.17 9.37
N SER A 7 16.18 -7.76 9.78
CA SER A 7 15.83 -9.13 9.43
C SER A 7 14.62 -9.10 8.50
N VAL A 8 14.84 -9.42 7.23
CA VAL A 8 13.76 -9.48 6.23
C VAL A 8 12.87 -10.69 6.54
N ASN A 9 11.60 -10.44 6.90
CA ASN A 9 10.61 -11.49 7.10
C ASN A 9 10.28 -12.16 5.76
N ARG A 10 10.75 -13.40 5.57
CA ARG A 10 10.58 -14.15 4.32
C ARG A 10 9.12 -14.44 4.00
N ASN A 11 8.28 -14.70 5.01
CA ASN A 11 6.85 -14.96 4.80
C ASN A 11 6.16 -13.71 4.25
N LEU A 12 6.48 -12.56 4.85
CA LEU A 12 5.97 -11.27 4.41
C LEU A 12 6.34 -10.99 2.93
N VAL A 13 7.61 -11.21 2.54
CA VAL A 13 8.07 -11.05 1.16
C VAL A 13 7.29 -11.95 0.18
N VAL A 14 7.05 -13.20 0.57
CA VAL A 14 6.33 -14.15 -0.28
C VAL A 14 4.88 -13.72 -0.47
N LEU A 15 4.19 -13.37 0.62
CA LEU A 15 2.79 -12.94 0.57
C LEU A 15 2.62 -11.63 -0.21
N ALA A 16 3.51 -10.65 0.00
CA ALA A 16 3.53 -9.39 -0.72
C ALA A 16 3.71 -9.61 -2.24
N ARG A 17 4.64 -10.49 -2.63
CA ARG A 17 4.86 -10.85 -4.04
C ARG A 17 3.64 -11.53 -4.66
N VAL A 18 2.96 -12.42 -3.93
CA VAL A 18 1.76 -13.09 -4.44
C VAL A 18 0.65 -12.07 -4.66
N LEU A 19 0.42 -11.18 -3.69
CA LEU A 19 -0.62 -10.15 -3.81
C LEU A 19 -0.34 -9.23 -5.01
N ASP A 20 0.88 -8.70 -5.12
CA ASP A 20 1.28 -7.80 -6.21
C ASP A 20 1.17 -8.47 -7.60
N ARG A 21 1.40 -9.78 -7.68
CA ARG A 21 1.16 -10.54 -8.90
C ARG A 21 -0.33 -10.70 -9.22
N LEU A 22 -1.18 -10.90 -8.20
CA LEU A 22 -2.63 -11.06 -8.39
C LEU A 22 -3.27 -9.73 -8.81
N GLU A 23 -2.89 -8.61 -8.19
CA GLU A 23 -3.38 -7.27 -8.54
C GLU A 23 -3.04 -6.88 -10.00
N ARG A 24 -1.91 -7.36 -10.53
CA ARG A 24 -1.49 -7.12 -11.91
C ARG A 24 -2.05 -8.13 -12.91
N SER A 25 -2.71 -9.19 -12.44
CA SER A 25 -3.23 -10.25 -13.28
C SER A 25 -4.56 -9.86 -13.92
N ALA A 26 -4.69 -10.08 -15.23
CA ALA A 26 -5.97 -9.93 -15.93
C ALA A 26 -6.91 -11.15 -15.74
N GLN A 27 -6.43 -12.21 -15.08
CA GLN A 27 -7.22 -13.41 -14.82
C GLN A 27 -8.09 -13.22 -13.57
N PRO A 28 -9.37 -13.64 -13.60
CA PRO A 28 -10.22 -13.66 -12.42
C PRO A 28 -9.58 -14.50 -11.30
N VAL A 29 -9.55 -13.93 -10.10
CA VAL A 29 -9.07 -14.59 -8.89
C VAL A 29 -10.27 -15.03 -8.07
N ASP A 30 -10.18 -16.20 -7.45
CA ASP A 30 -11.21 -16.65 -6.51
C ASP A 30 -11.32 -15.67 -5.32
N PRO A 31 -12.52 -15.16 -4.99
CA PRO A 31 -12.69 -14.16 -3.94
C PRO A 31 -12.34 -14.66 -2.53
N GLU A 32 -12.47 -15.95 -2.25
CA GLU A 32 -12.10 -16.52 -0.94
C GLU A 32 -10.58 -16.66 -0.83
N GLN A 33 -9.93 -17.10 -1.90
CA GLN A 33 -8.47 -17.16 -1.98
C GLN A 33 -7.84 -15.77 -1.80
N PHE A 34 -8.39 -14.75 -2.47
CA PHE A 34 -7.92 -13.38 -2.33
C PHE A 34 -8.07 -12.87 -0.89
N ARG A 35 -9.25 -13.06 -0.28
CA ARG A 35 -9.49 -12.66 1.13
C ARG A 35 -8.56 -13.37 2.10
N SER A 36 -8.30 -14.66 1.90
CA SER A 36 -7.38 -15.44 2.73
C SER A 36 -5.94 -14.93 2.63
N LEU A 37 -5.48 -14.60 1.42
CA LEU A 37 -4.16 -14.02 1.19
C LEU A 37 -4.02 -12.66 1.89
N VAL A 38 -4.97 -11.75 1.66
CA VAL A 38 -4.96 -10.41 2.26
C VAL A 38 -5.01 -10.49 3.78
N GLY A 39 -5.87 -11.33 4.35
CA GLY A 39 -5.95 -11.51 5.80
C GLY A 39 -4.64 -12.02 6.42
N ARG A 40 -3.96 -12.97 5.74
CA ARG A 40 -2.66 -13.46 6.21
C ARG A 40 -1.56 -12.41 6.08
N LEU A 41 -1.54 -11.66 4.98
CA LEU A 41 -0.59 -10.59 4.79
C LEU A 41 -0.78 -9.48 5.84
N ALA A 42 -2.03 -9.13 6.15
CA ALA A 42 -2.36 -8.14 7.19
C ALA A 42 -1.81 -8.56 8.56
N ALA A 43 -2.03 -9.82 8.97
CA ALA A 43 -1.51 -10.32 10.23
C ALA A 43 0.03 -10.28 10.30
N GLU A 44 0.72 -10.62 9.20
CA GLU A 44 2.18 -10.53 9.14
C GLU A 44 2.68 -9.08 9.18
N LEU A 45 1.96 -8.14 8.52
CA LEU A 45 2.28 -6.72 8.56
C LEU A 45 2.13 -6.12 9.96
N GLU A 46 1.11 -6.49 10.71
CA GLU A 46 0.90 -6.04 12.09
C GLU A 46 1.95 -6.63 13.06
N ALA A 47 2.35 -7.89 12.84
CA ALA A 47 3.35 -8.55 13.67
C ALA A 47 4.79 -8.13 13.35
N THR A 48 5.03 -7.51 12.19
CA THR A 48 6.37 -7.11 11.76
C THR A 48 6.76 -5.74 12.35
N PRO A 49 7.90 -5.64 13.06
CA PRO A 49 8.41 -4.36 13.55
C PRO A 49 8.63 -3.35 12.41
N ARG A 50 8.41 -2.07 12.70
CA ARG A 50 8.76 -0.98 11.77
C ARG A 50 10.27 -0.78 11.73
N ASP A 51 10.92 -1.48 10.82
CA ASP A 51 12.35 -1.40 10.55
C ASP A 51 12.66 -1.25 9.05
N ALA A 52 13.94 -1.11 8.72
CA ALA A 52 14.38 -0.99 7.33
C ALA A 52 14.03 -2.21 6.46
N GLY A 53 13.80 -3.38 7.07
CA GLY A 53 13.39 -4.59 6.37
C GLY A 53 11.93 -4.49 5.92
N LEU A 54 11.05 -4.01 6.80
CA LEU A 54 9.67 -3.69 6.43
C LEU A 54 9.62 -2.59 5.37
N ASP A 55 10.37 -1.51 5.54
CA ASP A 55 10.37 -0.40 4.57
C ASP A 55 10.77 -0.87 3.16
N SER A 56 11.80 -1.72 3.06
CA SER A 56 12.22 -2.29 1.78
C SER A 56 11.14 -3.15 1.13
N VAL A 57 10.37 -3.92 1.91
CA VAL A 57 9.23 -4.69 1.37
C VAL A 57 8.16 -3.76 0.81
N LEU A 58 7.79 -2.72 1.56
CA LEU A 58 6.73 -1.79 1.17
C LEU A 58 7.14 -0.95 -0.05
N GLU A 59 8.42 -0.59 -0.20
CA GLU A 59 8.93 0.05 -1.42
C GLU A 59 8.92 -0.89 -2.64
N THR A 60 9.14 -2.18 -2.42
CA THR A 60 9.22 -3.17 -3.51
C THR A 60 7.85 -3.63 -4.01
N PHE A 61 6.85 -3.71 -3.12
CA PHE A 61 5.52 -4.29 -3.43
C PHE A 61 4.40 -3.27 -3.16
N PRO A 62 3.95 -2.52 -4.19
CA PRO A 62 2.93 -1.47 -4.04
C PRO A 62 1.63 -1.96 -3.38
N ALA A 63 1.13 -3.14 -3.75
CA ALA A 63 -0.09 -3.70 -3.15
C ALA A 63 0.05 -3.97 -1.64
N ALA A 64 1.24 -4.34 -1.18
CA ALA A 64 1.51 -4.50 0.26
C ALA A 64 1.63 -3.14 0.96
N ALA A 65 2.18 -2.12 0.30
CA ALA A 65 2.21 -0.75 0.81
C ALA A 65 0.80 -0.19 1.00
N GLU A 66 -0.08 -0.32 0.00
CA GLU A 66 -1.48 0.11 0.09
C GLU A 66 -2.22 -0.59 1.23
N LEU A 67 -2.06 -1.91 1.36
CA LEU A 67 -2.67 -2.65 2.48
C LEU A 67 -2.13 -2.16 3.83
N TYR A 68 -0.82 -1.99 3.95
CA TYR A 68 -0.19 -1.48 5.17
C TYR A 68 -0.71 -0.10 5.55
N GLU A 69 -0.86 0.81 4.58
CA GLU A 69 -1.44 2.13 4.79
C GLU A 69 -2.89 2.04 5.26
N ASN A 70 -3.71 1.21 4.62
CA ASN A 70 -5.11 1.01 5.00
C ASN A 70 -5.27 0.48 6.43
N LEU A 71 -4.42 -0.47 6.84
CA LEU A 71 -4.42 -1.00 8.21
C LEU A 71 -4.04 0.08 9.24
N HIS A 72 -3.13 0.96 8.87
CA HIS A 72 -2.62 2.01 9.75
C HIS A 72 -3.28 3.37 9.50
N TYR A 73 -4.39 3.44 8.77
CA TYR A 73 -5.00 4.70 8.31
C TYR A 73 -5.25 5.72 9.44
N ALA A 74 -5.61 5.25 10.63
CA ALA A 74 -5.80 6.11 11.81
C ALA A 74 -4.49 6.76 12.34
N HIS A 75 -3.34 6.20 11.99
CA HIS A 75 -2.00 6.62 12.44
C HIS A 75 -1.13 7.16 11.29
N ALA A 76 -1.38 6.71 10.06
CA ALA A 76 -0.76 7.17 8.82
C ALA A 76 -1.70 8.20 8.19
N GLY A 77 -1.54 9.48 8.56
CA GLY A 77 -2.21 10.56 7.86
C GLY A 77 -1.90 10.46 6.36
N LEU A 78 -2.96 10.47 5.56
CA LEU A 78 -3.01 10.50 4.09
C LEU A 78 -1.66 10.26 3.39
N CYS A 79 -1.37 8.97 3.14
CA CYS A 79 -0.46 8.46 2.11
C CYS A 79 1.05 8.41 2.44
N ARG A 80 1.71 7.26 2.18
CA ARG A 80 3.16 7.25 1.83
C ARG A 80 3.38 7.68 0.38
N SER A 81 2.31 7.94 -0.39
CA SER A 81 2.39 8.62 -1.69
C SER A 81 3.01 10.00 -1.49
N ALA A 82 3.90 10.42 -2.40
CA ALA A 82 4.47 11.76 -2.33
C ALA A 82 3.33 12.81 -2.27
N LEU A 83 3.40 13.67 -1.26
CA LEU A 83 2.38 14.68 -0.98
C LEU A 83 2.15 15.61 -2.19
N GLU A 84 3.23 15.99 -2.88
CA GLU A 84 3.18 16.86 -4.06
C GLU A 84 2.30 16.33 -5.20
N PRO A 85 2.50 15.11 -5.75
CA PRO A 85 1.61 14.55 -6.77
C PRO A 85 0.14 14.49 -6.35
N ALA A 86 -0.14 14.10 -5.10
CA ALA A 86 -1.50 14.00 -4.59
C ALA A 86 -2.17 15.38 -4.49
N LEU A 87 -1.46 16.38 -3.97
CA LEU A 87 -1.92 17.76 -3.91
C LEU A 87 -2.12 18.36 -5.30
N ALA A 88 -1.21 18.10 -6.24
CA ALA A 88 -1.31 18.57 -7.61
C ALA A 88 -2.55 17.99 -8.32
N ALA A 89 -2.84 16.71 -8.12
CA ALA A 89 -4.03 16.06 -8.65
C ALA A 89 -5.33 16.67 -8.09
N GLU A 90 -5.39 16.92 -6.78
CA GLU A 90 -6.54 17.56 -6.13
C GLU A 90 -6.78 18.99 -6.67
N LEU A 91 -5.72 19.79 -6.81
CA LEU A 91 -5.81 21.15 -7.37
C LEU A 91 -6.29 21.12 -8.83
N ALA A 92 -5.78 20.20 -9.64
CA ALA A 92 -6.17 20.03 -11.04
C ALA A 92 -7.66 19.63 -11.16
N ALA A 93 -8.12 18.70 -10.31
CA ALA A 93 -9.52 18.27 -10.28
C ALA A 93 -10.46 19.43 -9.92
N ARG A 94 -10.11 20.24 -8.91
CA ARG A 94 -10.89 21.43 -8.54
C ARG A 94 -10.99 22.44 -9.67
N ALA A 95 -9.87 22.72 -10.34
CA ALA A 95 -9.84 23.66 -11.46
C ALA A 95 -10.74 23.18 -12.63
N ALA A 96 -10.72 21.88 -12.94
CA ALA A 96 -11.56 21.30 -13.98
C ALA A 96 -13.06 21.41 -13.65
N ILE A 97 -13.44 21.12 -12.40
CA ILE A 97 -14.83 21.23 -11.91
C ILE A 97 -15.30 22.70 -11.97
N GLU A 98 -14.48 23.65 -11.51
CA GLU A 98 -14.82 25.07 -11.60
C GLU A 98 -14.98 25.55 -13.03
N SER A 99 -14.10 25.11 -13.93
CA SER A 99 -14.23 25.43 -15.36
C SER A 99 -15.57 24.93 -15.90
N ALA A 100 -15.90 23.65 -15.68
CA ALA A 100 -17.16 23.08 -16.16
C ALA A 100 -18.40 23.81 -15.63
N ARG A 101 -18.35 24.31 -14.38
CA ARG A 101 -19.44 25.10 -13.78
C ARG A 101 -19.58 26.50 -14.38
N ARG A 102 -18.51 27.06 -14.95
CA ARG A 102 -18.54 28.39 -15.61
C ARG A 102 -19.01 28.31 -17.07
N THR A 103 -18.80 27.16 -17.73
CA THR A 103 -19.21 26.94 -19.11
C THR A 103 -20.61 26.31 -19.26
N ALA A 104 -21.25 25.94 -18.16
CA ALA A 104 -22.63 25.45 -18.09
C ALA A 104 -23.61 26.58 -17.76
#